data_AF-A0A7I4Y9T7-F1
#
_entry.id   AF-A0A7I4Y9T7-F1
#
_cell.length_a   1.000
_cell.length_b   1.000
_cell.length_c   1.000
_cell.angle_alpha   90.00
_cell.angle_beta   90.00
_cell.angle_gamma   90.00
#
_symmetry.space_group_name_H-M   'P 1'
#
loop_
_entity.id
_entity.type
_entity.pdbx_description
1 polymer ?
#
loop_
_entity_poly.entity_id
_entity_poly.type
_entity_poly.pdbx_seq_one_letter_code
_entity_poly.pdbx_strand_id
1 'polypeptide(L)'
;MTGTVILFVAFVIFTVHAVDPFDCSKDGKCAPGLRCEGGTCVLRTDCPMLSMPRLKSGCTMLTVVDERGCPMPKIVCSKENLKCGAIYCEPGYECDHDTTTCIPRRDCPNLVLPKQEGCTDRMTLDKYDCLVPVRTCKSDKPLRHKRQETATKSSVICPKNAEYRECTNICPAKTCSNFDKVSTCFSLRCGPPACMCKEGHVQLSKDIEQGCVPRETCVKLKSLQKGIDQNQPTDQPTTA
;
A
#
# COMPACT_ATOMS: atom_id res chain seq x y z
N MET A 1 -66.32 58.83 28.52
CA MET A 1 -66.91 58.38 27.24
C MET A 1 -65.88 58.61 26.13
N THR A 2 -65.90 57.80 25.06
CA THR A 2 -65.38 58.08 23.68
C THR A 2 -63.98 58.73 23.52
N GLY A 3 -63.02 58.17 22.77
CA GLY A 3 -63.03 56.95 21.96
C GLY A 3 -61.73 56.71 21.19
N THR A 4 -61.67 55.60 20.44
CA THR A 4 -60.64 55.22 19.45
C THR A 4 -60.64 56.15 18.20
N VAL A 5 -59.69 56.19 17.25
CA VAL A 5 -58.46 55.43 16.89
C VAL A 5 -57.37 56.46 16.41
N ILE A 6 -56.26 56.27 15.64
CA ILE A 6 -55.73 55.23 14.74
C ILE A 6 -54.18 55.09 14.85
N LEU A 7 -53.73 53.88 15.20
CA LEU A 7 -52.58 53.11 14.69
C LEU A 7 -51.64 53.78 13.65
N PHE A 8 -50.39 54.07 14.03
CA PHE A 8 -49.24 54.11 13.10
C PHE A 8 -48.10 53.22 13.60
N VAL A 9 -48.09 51.97 13.13
CA VAL A 9 -47.04 51.00 13.40
C VAL A 9 -45.86 51.33 12.50
N ALA A 10 -44.92 52.13 13.02
CA ALA A 10 -43.62 52.36 12.40
C ALA A 10 -42.75 51.11 12.58
N PHE A 11 -43.13 50.01 11.93
CA PHE A 11 -42.28 48.84 11.76
C PHE A 11 -41.11 49.27 10.86
N VAL A 12 -40.01 49.71 11.49
CA VAL A 12 -38.75 49.92 10.80
C VAL A 12 -38.23 48.54 10.45
N ILE A 13 -38.71 48.02 9.32
CA ILE A 13 -38.17 46.82 8.71
C ILE A 13 -36.76 47.19 8.26
N PHE A 14 -35.79 46.98 9.14
CA PHE A 14 -34.42 46.76 8.73
C PHE A 14 -34.43 45.48 7.89
N THR A 15 -34.68 45.65 6.58
CA THR A 15 -34.42 44.62 5.58
C THR A 15 -32.91 44.43 5.54
N VAL A 16 -32.42 43.62 6.47
CA VAL A 16 -31.14 42.95 6.35
C VAL A 16 -31.28 42.05 5.13
N HIS A 17 -31.00 42.61 3.96
CA HIS A 17 -30.66 41.84 2.79
C HIS A 17 -29.37 41.10 3.15
N ALA A 18 -29.53 39.88 3.67
CA ALA A 18 -28.51 38.87 3.55
C ALA A 18 -28.18 38.82 2.05
N VAL A 19 -27.02 39.37 1.70
CA VAL A 19 -26.44 39.15 0.38
C VAL A 19 -26.10 37.68 0.36
N ASP A 20 -26.88 36.90 -0.39
CA ASP A 20 -26.68 35.45 -0.44
C ASP A 20 -25.22 35.19 -0.86
N PRO A 21 -24.51 34.24 -0.23
CA PRO A 21 -23.08 34.01 -0.48
C PRO A 21 -22.78 33.47 -1.89
N PHE A 22 -23.82 33.31 -2.71
CA PHE A 22 -23.79 32.91 -4.10
C PHE A 22 -24.18 34.05 -5.07
N ASP A 23 -24.50 35.25 -4.61
CA ASP A 23 -24.73 36.42 -5.46
C ASP A 23 -23.44 37.22 -5.68
N CYS A 24 -23.30 37.82 -6.87
CA CYS A 24 -22.14 38.65 -7.18
C CYS A 24 -22.16 39.95 -6.37
N SER A 25 -20.99 40.33 -5.84
CA SER A 25 -20.78 41.68 -5.31
C SER A 25 -21.01 42.74 -6.40
N LYS A 26 -21.29 43.99 -6.00
CA LYS A 26 -21.58 45.12 -6.91
C LYS A 26 -20.46 45.39 -7.93
N ASP A 27 -19.24 44.94 -7.64
CA ASP A 27 -18.06 44.97 -8.52
C ASP A 27 -18.03 43.83 -9.58
N GLY A 28 -19.04 42.96 -9.63
CA GLY A 28 -19.02 41.70 -10.39
C GLY A 28 -18.11 40.62 -9.81
N LYS A 29 -17.70 40.76 -8.54
CA LYS A 29 -16.71 39.89 -7.86
C LYS A 29 -17.38 38.82 -7.00
N CYS A 30 -16.73 37.66 -6.92
CA CYS A 30 -17.13 36.49 -6.14
C CYS A 30 -15.98 36.03 -5.23
N ALA A 31 -16.23 35.07 -4.33
CA ALA A 31 -15.20 34.42 -3.53
C ALA A 31 -14.17 33.64 -4.41
N PRO A 32 -12.94 33.39 -3.94
CA PRO A 32 -11.92 32.67 -4.70
C PRO A 32 -12.40 31.29 -5.18
N GLY A 33 -12.12 30.95 -6.44
CA GLY A 33 -12.62 29.72 -7.08
C GLY A 33 -14.05 29.82 -7.64
N LEU A 34 -14.75 30.95 -7.47
CA LEU A 34 -16.01 31.25 -8.13
C LEU A 34 -15.80 32.31 -9.24
N ARG A 35 -16.74 32.39 -10.18
CA ARG A 35 -16.86 33.46 -11.18
C ARG A 35 -18.29 33.98 -11.25
N CYS A 36 -18.47 35.26 -11.57
CA CYS A 36 -19.81 35.82 -11.76
C CYS A 36 -20.35 35.48 -13.16
N GLU A 37 -21.49 34.78 -13.22
CA GLU A 37 -22.24 34.55 -14.46
C GLU A 37 -23.74 34.81 -14.20
N GLY A 38 -24.36 35.68 -15.00
CA GLY A 38 -25.79 36.01 -14.86
C GLY A 38 -26.19 36.77 -13.58
N GLY A 39 -25.23 37.17 -12.74
CA GLY A 39 -25.47 37.74 -11.41
C GLY A 39 -25.21 36.76 -10.26
N THR A 40 -24.95 35.48 -10.56
CA THR A 40 -24.67 34.43 -9.60
C THR A 40 -23.20 33.98 -9.67
N CYS A 41 -22.61 33.70 -8.52
CA CYS A 41 -21.25 33.18 -8.34
C CYS A 41 -21.21 31.66 -8.52
N VAL A 42 -20.83 31.22 -9.72
CA VAL A 42 -20.72 29.79 -10.07
C VAL A 42 -19.29 29.26 -9.93
N LEU A 43 -19.15 27.96 -9.67
CA LEU A 43 -17.84 27.31 -9.50
C LEU A 43 -17.02 27.34 -10.80
N ARG A 44 -15.76 27.72 -10.69
CA ARG A 44 -14.83 27.72 -11.83
C ARG A 44 -14.37 26.32 -12.19
N THR A 45 -14.84 25.84 -13.34
CA THR A 45 -14.47 24.54 -13.92
C THR A 45 -13.01 24.47 -14.39
N ASP A 46 -12.32 25.60 -14.51
CA ASP A 46 -10.88 25.69 -14.78
C ASP A 46 -10.00 25.54 -13.52
N CYS A 47 -10.58 25.63 -12.33
CA CYS A 47 -9.89 25.37 -11.07
C CYS A 47 -9.81 23.86 -10.77
N PRO A 48 -8.68 23.35 -10.24
CA PRO A 48 -8.52 21.92 -9.96
C PRO A 48 -9.44 21.46 -8.83
N MET A 49 -10.04 20.27 -9.00
CA MET A 49 -10.81 19.60 -7.95
C MET A 49 -9.94 19.31 -6.72
N LEU A 50 -10.19 20.01 -5.62
CA LEU A 50 -9.40 19.89 -4.39
C LEU A 50 -9.86 18.68 -3.56
N SER A 51 -9.20 17.53 -3.73
CA SER A 51 -9.27 16.45 -2.74
C SER A 51 -8.53 16.86 -1.46
N MET A 52 -9.18 16.80 -0.30
CA MET A 52 -8.58 17.14 0.99
C MET A 52 -7.42 16.18 1.34
N PRO A 53 -6.14 16.63 1.35
CA PRO A 53 -5.03 15.75 1.73
C PRO A 53 -5.05 15.44 3.23
N ARG A 54 -4.62 14.23 3.61
CA ARG A 54 -4.37 13.91 5.04
C ARG A 54 -3.16 14.69 5.54
N LEU A 55 -3.30 15.28 6.71
CA LEU A 55 -2.28 16.10 7.37
C LEU A 55 -1.42 15.24 8.31
N LYS A 56 -0.27 15.77 8.69
CA LYS A 56 0.57 15.25 9.80
C LYS A 56 0.27 16.02 11.09
N SER A 57 0.67 15.48 12.24
CA SER A 57 0.49 16.18 13.52
C SER A 57 1.28 17.49 13.52
N GLY A 58 0.63 18.59 13.91
CA GLY A 58 1.21 19.93 13.85
C GLY A 58 1.22 20.57 12.45
N CYS A 59 0.56 19.97 11.45
CA CYS A 59 0.37 20.57 10.14
C CYS A 59 -1.05 21.10 9.96
N THR A 60 -1.18 22.39 9.66
CA THR A 60 -2.43 23.03 9.27
C THR A 60 -2.51 23.18 7.75
N MET A 61 -3.72 23.38 7.23
CA MET A 61 -3.96 23.64 5.81
C MET A 61 -4.47 25.07 5.65
N LEU A 62 -3.76 25.87 4.86
CA LEU A 62 -4.15 27.22 4.50
C LEU A 62 -4.62 27.23 3.04
N THR A 63 -5.70 27.93 2.75
CA THR A 63 -6.09 28.24 1.37
C THR A 63 -5.27 29.43 0.86
N VAL A 64 -4.54 29.23 -0.23
CA VAL A 64 -3.79 30.28 -0.94
C VAL A 64 -4.37 30.39 -2.34
N VAL A 65 -4.58 31.60 -2.84
CA VAL A 65 -5.13 31.83 -4.18
C VAL A 65 -3.97 31.88 -5.19
N ASP A 66 -4.09 31.16 -6.30
CA ASP A 66 -3.12 31.21 -7.41
C ASP A 66 -3.31 32.46 -8.29
N GLU A 67 -2.37 32.70 -9.22
CA GLU A 67 -2.40 33.86 -10.13
C GLU A 67 -3.66 33.93 -11.01
N ARG A 68 -4.40 32.83 -11.15
CA ARG A 68 -5.63 32.74 -11.94
C ARG A 68 -6.88 33.00 -11.10
N GLY A 69 -6.77 33.10 -9.78
CA GLY A 69 -7.90 33.24 -8.85
C GLY A 69 -8.46 31.92 -8.29
N CYS A 70 -7.76 30.80 -8.49
CA CYS A 70 -8.16 29.50 -7.98
C CYS A 70 -7.59 29.23 -6.57
N PRO A 71 -8.37 28.69 -5.62
CA PRO A 71 -7.85 28.27 -4.33
C PRO A 71 -6.96 27.03 -4.47
N MET A 72 -5.87 26.99 -3.71
CA MET A 72 -4.96 25.87 -3.57
C MET A 72 -4.66 25.59 -2.09
N PRO A 73 -4.62 24.31 -1.67
CA PRO A 73 -4.28 23.95 -0.29
C PRO A 73 -2.76 23.99 -0.08
N LYS A 74 -2.30 24.90 0.76
CA LYS A 74 -0.91 24.98 1.22
C LYS A 74 -0.80 24.39 2.62
N ILE A 75 -0.07 23.28 2.75
CA ILE A 75 0.19 22.66 4.06
C ILE A 75 1.33 23.42 4.75
N VAL A 76 1.12 23.80 6.02
CA VAL A 76 2.11 24.50 6.85
C VAL A 76 2.27 23.74 8.17
N CYS A 77 3.48 23.27 8.46
CA CYS A 77 3.79 22.50 9.67
C CYS A 77 4.65 23.32 10.62
N SER A 78 4.23 23.46 11.87
CA SER A 78 4.96 24.17 12.93
C SER A 78 4.83 23.42 14.25
N LYS A 79 5.84 23.52 15.13
CA LYS A 79 5.74 23.01 16.51
C LYS A 79 4.71 23.78 17.33
N GLU A 80 4.41 25.02 16.97
CA GLU A 80 3.42 25.86 17.64
C GLU A 80 1.99 25.30 17.43
N ASN A 81 1.72 24.66 16.29
CA ASN A 81 0.47 23.97 16.00
C ASN A 81 0.24 22.71 16.88
N LEU A 82 1.25 22.26 17.63
CA LEU A 82 1.12 21.18 18.63
C LEU A 82 0.86 21.73 20.05
N LYS A 83 0.93 23.05 20.26
CA LYS A 83 0.82 23.65 21.60
C LYS A 83 -0.63 23.61 22.08
N CYS A 84 -0.85 23.06 23.27
CA CYS A 84 -2.15 23.01 23.93
C CYS A 84 -2.01 23.61 25.33
N GLY A 85 -2.49 24.84 25.51
CA GLY A 85 -2.27 25.62 26.73
C GLY A 85 -0.78 25.77 27.05
N ALA A 86 -0.33 25.11 28.11
CA ALA A 86 1.06 25.10 28.58
C ALA A 86 1.89 23.89 28.08
N ILE A 87 1.26 22.87 27.49
CA ILE A 87 1.93 21.64 27.01
C ILE A 87 2.01 21.61 25.48
N TYR A 88 2.70 20.59 24.95
CA TYR A 88 2.68 20.24 23.52
C TYR A 88 2.14 18.82 23.38
N CYS A 89 1.22 18.61 22.45
CA CYS A 89 0.66 17.29 22.17
C CYS A 89 1.66 16.40 21.43
N GLU A 90 1.66 15.11 21.77
CA GLU A 90 2.44 14.10 21.06
C GLU A 90 1.85 13.83 19.66
N PRO A 91 2.64 13.31 18.70
CA PRO A 91 2.12 12.90 17.40
C PRO A 91 0.97 11.88 17.56
N GLY A 92 -0.06 12.01 16.73
CA GLY A 92 -1.33 11.26 16.86
C GLY A 92 -2.39 11.93 17.72
N TYR A 93 -2.03 13.00 18.43
CA TYR A 93 -2.96 13.85 19.17
C TYR A 93 -3.08 15.23 18.51
N GLU A 94 -4.22 15.87 18.76
CA GLU A 94 -4.53 17.28 18.46
C GLU A 94 -4.92 17.99 19.77
N CYS A 95 -4.80 19.31 19.82
CA CYS A 95 -5.32 20.08 20.93
C CYS A 95 -6.84 20.23 20.81
N ASP A 96 -7.57 19.85 21.84
CA ASP A 96 -8.91 20.36 22.05
C ASP A 96 -8.83 21.75 22.70
N HIS A 97 -9.27 22.77 21.98
CA HIS A 97 -9.19 24.16 22.45
C HIS A 97 -10.17 24.47 23.59
N ASP A 98 -11.27 23.72 23.71
CA ASP A 98 -12.30 23.95 24.73
C ASP A 98 -11.88 23.41 26.10
N THR A 99 -11.27 22.21 26.15
CA THR A 99 -10.76 21.61 27.40
C THR A 99 -9.28 21.86 27.66
N THR A 100 -8.53 22.36 26.68
CA THR A 100 -7.05 22.44 26.67
C THR A 100 -6.34 21.09 26.86
N THR A 101 -6.97 19.99 26.44
CA THR A 101 -6.41 18.64 26.51
C THR A 101 -5.96 18.12 25.15
N CYS A 102 -4.98 17.20 25.14
CA CYS A 102 -4.54 16.52 23.92
C CYS A 102 -5.42 15.30 23.66
N ILE A 103 -6.28 15.37 22.63
CA ILE A 103 -7.20 14.29 22.25
C ILE A 103 -6.69 13.54 21.01
N PRO A 104 -7.01 12.25 20.80
CA PRO A 104 -6.65 11.54 19.57
C PRO A 104 -7.22 12.22 18.33
N ARG A 105 -6.42 12.31 17.27
CA ARG A 105 -6.76 13.08 16.06
C ARG A 105 -8.07 12.65 15.40
N ARG A 106 -8.96 13.61 15.14
CA ARG A 106 -10.32 13.40 14.60
C ARG A 106 -10.34 13.06 13.11
N ASP A 107 -9.28 13.35 12.35
CA ASP A 107 -9.15 12.94 10.94
C ASP A 107 -8.56 11.52 10.75
N CYS A 108 -8.11 10.88 11.83
CA CYS A 108 -7.61 9.52 11.83
C CYS A 108 -8.74 8.47 11.89
N PRO A 109 -8.62 7.33 11.19
CA PRO A 109 -9.67 6.32 11.16
C PRO A 109 -9.66 5.53 12.49
N ASN A 110 -10.76 5.61 13.25
CA ASN A 110 -10.88 4.87 14.50
C ASN A 110 -11.05 3.37 14.23
N LEU A 111 -9.94 2.64 14.26
CA LEU A 111 -9.86 1.20 14.03
C LEU A 111 -9.82 0.46 15.36
N VAL A 112 -10.93 -0.22 15.70
CA VAL A 112 -10.98 -1.14 16.84
C VAL A 112 -10.83 -2.57 16.32
N LEU A 113 -9.75 -3.26 16.68
CA LEU A 113 -9.56 -4.66 16.31
C LEU A 113 -10.38 -5.58 17.23
N PRO A 114 -11.04 -6.64 16.71
CA PRO A 114 -11.73 -7.62 17.53
C PRO A 114 -10.72 -8.40 18.38
N LYS A 115 -11.00 -8.59 19.68
CA LYS A 115 -10.11 -9.31 20.61
C LYS A 115 -9.77 -10.71 20.08
N GLN A 116 -8.50 -11.11 20.21
CA GLN A 116 -8.00 -12.39 19.72
C GLN A 116 -7.01 -12.98 20.72
N GLU A 117 -7.22 -14.23 21.11
CA GLU A 117 -6.38 -14.95 22.06
C GLU A 117 -4.98 -15.21 21.49
N GLY A 118 -3.96 -15.23 22.36
CA GLY A 118 -2.55 -15.34 21.96
C GLY A 118 -1.95 -14.10 21.28
N CYS A 119 -2.74 -13.04 21.07
CA CYS A 119 -2.30 -11.81 20.42
C CYS A 119 -2.25 -10.60 21.36
N THR A 120 -1.26 -9.75 21.16
CA THR A 120 -1.10 -8.47 21.86
C THR A 120 -1.17 -7.34 20.85
N ASP A 121 -2.18 -6.49 20.99
CA ASP A 121 -2.33 -5.28 20.18
C ASP A 121 -1.52 -4.14 20.79
N ARG A 122 -0.84 -3.37 19.94
CA ARG A 122 -0.07 -2.19 20.32
C ARG A 122 -0.45 -1.02 19.42
N MET A 123 -0.71 0.15 20.00
CA MET A 123 -0.87 1.37 19.20
C MET A 123 0.50 1.81 18.69
N THR A 124 0.55 2.21 17.42
CA THR A 124 1.74 2.72 16.73
C THR A 124 1.34 3.88 15.82
N LEU A 125 2.29 4.72 15.42
CA LEU A 125 2.03 5.84 14.52
C LEU A 125 2.20 5.42 13.06
N ASP A 126 1.23 5.78 12.22
CA ASP A 126 1.32 5.62 10.77
C ASP A 126 2.12 6.76 10.11
N LYS A 127 2.24 6.76 8.77
CA LYS A 127 3.00 7.78 8.03
C LYS A 127 2.40 9.20 8.08
N TYR A 128 1.15 9.36 8.50
CA TYR A 128 0.48 10.64 8.78
C TYR A 128 0.41 10.96 10.28
N ASP A 129 1.16 10.20 11.08
CA ASP A 129 1.15 10.21 12.53
C ASP A 129 -0.20 9.78 13.15
N CYS A 130 -1.05 9.04 12.43
CA CYS A 130 -2.28 8.49 13.01
C CYS A 130 -1.99 7.29 13.91
N LEU A 131 -2.64 7.23 15.08
CA LEU A 131 -2.59 6.08 15.98
C LEU A 131 -3.34 4.89 15.37
N VAL A 132 -2.60 3.84 14.98
CA VAL A 132 -3.12 2.61 14.41
C VAL A 132 -2.75 1.38 15.25
N PRO A 133 -3.69 0.44 15.48
CA PRO A 133 -3.41 -0.78 16.23
C PRO A 133 -2.65 -1.80 15.35
N VAL A 134 -1.45 -2.16 15.78
CA VAL A 134 -0.66 -3.25 15.20
C VAL A 134 -0.79 -4.48 16.09
N ARG A 135 -1.39 -5.54 15.52
CA ARG A 135 -1.53 -6.84 16.17
C ARG A 135 -0.23 -7.64 16.11
N THR A 136 0.39 -7.86 17.27
CA THR A 136 1.52 -8.78 17.43
C THR A 136 1.05 -10.07 18.08
N CYS A 137 0.80 -11.11 17.28
CA CYS A 137 0.52 -12.45 17.79
C CYS A 137 1.81 -13.17 18.18
N LYS A 138 1.81 -13.90 19.31
CA LYS A 138 2.91 -14.84 19.62
C LYS A 138 2.85 -16.00 18.62
N SER A 139 3.67 -15.92 17.58
CA SER A 139 3.78 -17.01 16.60
C SER A 139 4.59 -18.16 17.17
N ASP A 140 3.93 -19.25 17.55
CA ASP A 140 4.61 -20.53 17.80
C ASP A 140 5.21 -21.04 16.47
N LYS A 141 6.48 -20.66 16.25
CA LYS A 141 7.29 -20.77 15.02
C LYS A 141 6.93 -19.69 13.96
N PRO A 142 7.93 -19.23 13.17
CA PRO A 142 7.75 -18.07 12.29
C PRO A 142 6.90 -18.39 11.05
N LEU A 143 5.60 -18.05 11.13
CA LEU A 143 4.65 -18.19 10.02
C LEU A 143 4.86 -17.09 8.96
N ARG A 144 5.63 -17.42 7.92
CA ARG A 144 5.85 -16.61 6.71
C ARG A 144 4.59 -16.58 5.81
N HIS A 145 3.55 -15.86 6.24
CA HIS A 145 2.24 -15.90 5.57
C HIS A 145 2.13 -15.08 4.26
N LYS A 146 2.01 -15.82 3.14
CA LYS A 146 1.13 -15.59 1.99
C LYS A 146 0.98 -16.96 1.30
N ARG A 147 -0.22 -17.45 0.95
CA ARG A 147 -1.61 -16.94 1.04
C ARG A 147 -2.51 -18.15 1.38
N GLN A 148 -3.76 -17.95 1.81
CA GLN A 148 -4.70 -19.05 1.99
C GLN A 148 -5.01 -19.74 0.65
N GLU A 149 -4.90 -21.07 0.62
CA GLU A 149 -5.82 -21.96 -0.09
C GLU A 149 -5.76 -23.36 0.55
N THR A 150 -6.75 -24.20 0.26
CA THR A 150 -7.01 -25.47 0.97
C THR A 150 -6.04 -26.58 0.56
N ALA A 151 -5.32 -27.18 1.52
CA ALA A 151 -4.58 -28.42 1.29
C ALA A 151 -4.60 -29.37 2.50
N THR A 152 -5.05 -30.59 2.26
CA THR A 152 -4.88 -31.74 3.17
C THR A 152 -3.40 -32.03 3.37
N LYS A 153 -2.96 -32.12 4.63
CA LYS A 153 -1.54 -32.30 5.01
C LYS A 153 -1.04 -33.72 4.70
N SER A 154 -0.76 -34.02 3.44
CA SER A 154 0.16 -35.11 3.06
C SER A 154 1.59 -34.57 3.07
N SER A 155 2.50 -35.24 3.79
CA SER A 155 3.90 -34.81 3.91
C SER A 155 4.71 -35.30 2.72
N VAL A 156 4.69 -34.55 1.61
CA VAL A 156 5.53 -34.82 0.43
C VAL A 156 7.00 -34.58 0.78
N ILE A 157 7.77 -35.66 0.91
CA ILE A 157 9.21 -35.60 1.20
C ILE A 157 9.96 -35.46 -0.13
N CYS A 158 10.63 -34.32 -0.33
CA CYS A 158 11.44 -34.08 -1.52
C CYS A 158 12.87 -34.67 -1.42
N PRO A 159 13.49 -35.06 -2.55
CA PRO A 159 14.85 -35.59 -2.58
C PRO A 159 15.91 -34.53 -2.22
N LYS A 160 17.16 -34.98 -2.02
CA LYS A 160 18.28 -34.12 -1.59
C LYS A 160 18.47 -32.92 -2.52
N ASN A 161 18.60 -31.74 -1.92
CA ASN A 161 18.69 -30.41 -2.56
C ASN A 161 17.52 -30.00 -3.46
N ALA A 162 16.41 -30.75 -3.45
CA ALA A 162 15.12 -30.24 -3.89
C ALA A 162 14.37 -29.59 -2.72
N GLU A 163 13.30 -28.87 -3.04
CA GLU A 163 12.30 -28.37 -2.12
C GLU A 163 10.91 -28.45 -2.78
N TYR A 164 9.87 -28.61 -1.97
CA TYR A 164 8.50 -28.60 -2.47
C TYR A 164 8.09 -27.18 -2.81
N ARG A 165 7.64 -26.93 -4.04
CA ARG A 165 7.06 -25.65 -4.45
C ARG A 165 5.66 -25.87 -5.00
N GLU A 166 4.69 -25.14 -4.44
CA GLU A 166 3.29 -25.17 -4.89
C GLU A 166 3.12 -24.59 -6.31
N CYS A 167 3.98 -23.63 -6.64
CA CYS A 167 4.15 -23.08 -7.99
C CYS A 167 5.48 -23.59 -8.56
N THR A 168 5.42 -24.56 -9.49
CA THR A 168 6.61 -25.03 -10.23
C THR A 168 6.75 -24.29 -11.56
N ASN A 169 7.86 -24.48 -12.26
CA ASN A 169 8.01 -23.99 -13.63
C ASN A 169 7.42 -25.01 -14.61
N ILE A 170 6.52 -24.55 -15.50
CA ILE A 170 5.97 -25.36 -16.61
C ILE A 170 7.08 -25.73 -17.62
N CYS A 171 8.11 -24.90 -17.74
CA CYS A 171 9.22 -25.12 -18.66
C CYS A 171 10.10 -26.31 -18.23
N PRO A 172 10.66 -27.07 -19.19
CA PRO A 172 11.48 -28.24 -18.89
C PRO A 172 12.69 -27.90 -18.01
N ALA A 173 12.88 -28.71 -16.98
CA ALA A 173 13.89 -28.51 -15.95
C ALA A 173 15.32 -28.55 -16.50
N LYS A 174 16.24 -27.86 -15.83
CA LYS A 174 17.67 -27.89 -16.14
C LYS A 174 18.29 -29.15 -15.54
N THR A 175 18.82 -30.01 -16.40
CA THR A 175 19.57 -31.22 -16.05
C THR A 175 21.07 -31.02 -16.28
N CYS A 176 21.93 -31.88 -15.74
CA CYS A 176 23.37 -31.87 -16.05
C CYS A 176 23.70 -31.96 -17.56
N SER A 177 22.78 -32.44 -18.41
CA SER A 177 22.94 -32.46 -19.87
C SER A 177 22.75 -31.07 -20.52
N ASN A 178 21.84 -30.25 -19.99
CA ASN A 178 21.32 -29.04 -20.66
C ASN A 178 21.44 -27.74 -19.84
N PHE A 179 22.19 -27.73 -18.71
CA PHE A 179 22.33 -26.53 -17.87
C PHE A 179 23.00 -25.34 -18.59
N ASP A 180 23.92 -25.58 -19.51
CA ASP A 180 24.62 -24.54 -20.29
C ASP A 180 23.74 -23.85 -21.35
N LYS A 181 22.63 -24.47 -21.76
CA LYS A 181 21.74 -23.93 -22.79
C LYS A 181 20.77 -22.94 -22.17
N VAL A 182 20.62 -21.76 -22.77
CA VAL A 182 19.53 -20.82 -22.43
C VAL A 182 18.18 -21.52 -22.67
N SER A 183 17.24 -21.38 -21.73
CA SER A 183 15.86 -21.87 -21.92
C SER A 183 15.07 -20.86 -22.73
N THR A 184 14.65 -21.25 -23.93
CA THR A 184 13.71 -20.48 -24.77
C THR A 184 12.29 -20.44 -24.20
N CYS A 185 11.93 -21.42 -23.38
CA CYS A 185 10.70 -21.39 -22.60
C CYS A 185 10.85 -20.47 -21.38
N PHE A 186 9.96 -19.49 -21.29
CA PHE A 186 9.75 -18.63 -20.12
C PHE A 186 8.25 -18.56 -19.84
N SER A 187 7.83 -18.85 -18.60
CA SER A 187 6.44 -18.84 -18.18
C SER A 187 6.26 -18.00 -16.92
N LEU A 188 5.30 -17.08 -16.95
CA LEU A 188 4.77 -16.40 -15.76
C LEU A 188 3.60 -17.16 -15.11
N ARG A 189 3.17 -18.28 -15.70
CA ARG A 189 2.14 -19.19 -15.15
C ARG A 189 2.81 -20.30 -14.34
N CYS A 190 2.26 -20.56 -13.16
CA CYS A 190 2.66 -21.69 -12.31
C CYS A 190 2.30 -23.03 -12.95
N GLY A 191 3.23 -23.98 -12.88
CA GLY A 191 2.97 -25.40 -13.05
C GLY A 191 2.40 -26.03 -11.77
N PRO A 192 1.98 -27.30 -11.83
CA PRO A 192 1.39 -28.02 -10.70
C PRO A 192 2.36 -28.15 -9.51
N PRO A 193 1.86 -28.33 -8.28
CA PRO A 193 2.69 -28.42 -7.09
C PRO A 193 3.56 -29.69 -7.12
N ALA A 194 4.88 -29.51 -7.01
CA ALA A 194 5.83 -30.63 -6.97
C ALA A 194 7.18 -30.23 -6.33
N CYS A 195 8.06 -31.21 -6.15
CA CYS A 195 9.45 -30.96 -5.83
C CYS A 195 10.18 -30.28 -7.00
N MET A 196 11.03 -29.29 -6.72
CA MET A 196 11.92 -28.66 -7.70
C MET A 196 13.29 -28.42 -7.07
N CYS A 197 14.36 -28.40 -7.88
CA CYS A 197 15.70 -28.11 -7.39
C CYS A 197 15.78 -26.69 -6.80
N LYS A 198 16.56 -26.57 -5.72
CA LYS A 198 16.90 -25.27 -5.11
C LYS A 198 17.66 -24.39 -6.10
N GLU A 199 17.64 -23.08 -5.84
CA GLU A 199 18.42 -22.13 -6.63
C GLU A 199 19.92 -22.47 -6.62
N GLY A 200 20.60 -22.20 -7.75
CA GLY A 200 21.97 -22.68 -8.01
C GLY A 200 22.11 -24.17 -8.35
N HIS A 201 21.08 -25.00 -8.11
CA HIS A 201 21.11 -26.45 -8.35
C HIS A 201 20.37 -26.83 -9.64
N VAL A 202 20.69 -28.02 -10.16
CA VAL A 202 20.13 -28.62 -11.38
C VAL A 202 19.91 -30.13 -11.14
N GLN A 203 19.02 -30.75 -11.90
CA GLN A 203 18.74 -32.19 -11.78
C GLN A 203 19.94 -33.00 -12.29
N LEU A 204 20.27 -34.10 -11.61
CA LEU A 204 21.37 -34.97 -12.02
C LEU A 204 21.07 -35.64 -13.38
N SER A 205 19.84 -36.12 -13.57
CA SER A 205 19.33 -36.73 -14.80
C SER A 205 17.99 -36.12 -15.22
N LYS A 206 17.12 -36.86 -15.91
CA LYS A 206 15.73 -36.46 -16.18
C LYS A 206 14.81 -36.68 -14.96
N ASP A 207 15.22 -37.56 -14.04
CA ASP A 207 14.37 -38.05 -12.96
C ASP A 207 14.75 -37.36 -11.65
N ILE A 208 13.82 -36.60 -11.06
CA ILE A 208 14.12 -35.75 -9.89
C ILE A 208 14.49 -36.56 -8.64
N GLU A 209 14.09 -37.84 -8.57
CA GLU A 209 14.41 -38.76 -7.46
C GLU A 209 15.92 -39.00 -7.32
N GLN A 210 16.68 -38.92 -8.43
CA GLN A 210 18.14 -39.00 -8.43
C GLN A 210 18.81 -37.74 -7.84
N GLY A 211 18.00 -36.73 -7.47
CA GLY A 211 18.39 -35.57 -6.68
C GLY A 211 18.92 -34.40 -7.50
N CYS A 212 19.16 -33.30 -6.77
CA CYS A 212 19.65 -32.05 -7.32
C CYS A 212 21.11 -31.82 -6.90
N VAL A 213 21.94 -31.41 -7.85
CA VAL A 213 23.37 -31.13 -7.64
C VAL A 213 23.69 -29.68 -8.00
N PRO A 214 24.67 -29.02 -7.37
CA PRO A 214 25.12 -27.71 -7.79
C PRO A 214 25.74 -27.80 -9.20
N ARG A 215 25.63 -26.72 -10.00
CA ARG A 215 26.11 -26.69 -11.39
C ARG A 215 27.57 -27.13 -11.56
N GLU A 216 28.43 -26.80 -10.59
CA GLU A 216 29.83 -27.22 -10.57
C GLU A 216 30.02 -28.74 -10.60
N THR A 217 29.12 -29.51 -9.97
CA THR A 217 29.17 -30.97 -10.01
C THR A 217 28.87 -31.49 -11.41
N CYS A 218 27.93 -30.88 -12.14
CA CYS A 218 27.70 -31.23 -13.55
C CYS A 218 28.90 -30.89 -14.44
N VAL A 219 29.61 -29.78 -14.18
CA VAL A 219 30.86 -29.44 -14.89
C VAL A 219 31.94 -30.51 -14.62
N LYS A 220 32.13 -30.89 -13.35
CA LYS A 220 33.09 -31.94 -12.95
C LYS A 220 32.74 -33.29 -13.57
N LEU A 221 31.46 -33.68 -13.58
CA LEU A 221 30.97 -34.89 -14.24
C LEU A 221 31.21 -34.86 -15.76
N LYS A 222 30.98 -33.73 -16.44
CA LYS A 222 31.30 -33.58 -17.87
C LYS A 222 32.81 -33.72 -18.16
N SER A 223 33.68 -33.15 -17.32
CA SER A 223 35.13 -33.32 -17.50
C SER A 223 35.61 -34.75 -17.23
N LEU A 224 35.01 -35.44 -16.26
CA LEU A 224 35.33 -36.85 -15.97
C LEU A 224 34.83 -37.77 -17.10
N GLN A 225 33.61 -37.58 -17.57
CA GLN A 225 33.06 -38.34 -18.72
C GLN A 225 33.93 -38.16 -19.96
N LYS A 226 34.29 -36.91 -20.31
CA LYS A 226 35.20 -36.65 -21.45
C LYS A 226 36.56 -37.35 -21.30
N GLY A 227 37.07 -37.48 -20.07
CA GLY A 227 38.29 -38.25 -19.79
C GLY A 227 38.11 -39.75 -19.95
N ILE A 228 36.93 -40.30 -19.66
CA ILE A 228 36.59 -41.72 -19.86
C ILE A 228 36.40 -42.01 -21.36
N ASP A 229 35.64 -41.17 -22.07
CA ASP A 229 35.41 -41.26 -23.51
C ASP A 229 36.72 -41.22 -24.32
N GLN A 230 37.74 -40.53 -23.81
CA GLN A 230 39.10 -40.47 -24.39
C GLN A 230 39.99 -41.66 -24.05
N ASN A 231 39.59 -42.52 -23.10
CA ASN A 231 40.33 -43.73 -22.69
C ASN A 231 39.57 -45.03 -23.02
N GLN A 232 38.42 -44.95 -23.70
CA GLN A 232 37.68 -46.13 -24.12
C GLN A 232 38.40 -46.80 -25.32
N PRO A 233 38.77 -48.09 -25.23
CA PRO A 233 39.39 -48.79 -26.35
C PRO A 233 38.39 -48.93 -27.51
N THR A 234 38.90 -48.81 -28.73
CA THR A 234 38.11 -49.01 -29.95
C THR A 234 37.95 -50.51 -30.23
N ASP A 235 37.01 -51.15 -29.54
CA ASP A 235 36.56 -52.49 -29.91
C ASP A 235 35.85 -52.43 -31.27
N GLN A 236 36.62 -52.73 -32.32
CA GLN A 236 36.11 -52.85 -33.68
C GLN A 236 35.25 -54.11 -33.80
N PRO A 237 34.02 -54.03 -34.37
CA PRO A 237 33.32 -55.22 -34.80
C PRO A 237 34.12 -55.88 -35.93
N THR A 238 34.74 -57.02 -35.65
CA THR A 238 35.42 -57.83 -36.66
C THR A 238 34.43 -58.46 -37.64
N THR A 239 34.90 -58.66 -38.86
CA THR A 239 34.14 -59.19 -40.00
C THR A 239 33.62 -60.62 -39.77
N ALA A 240 32.37 -60.83 -40.17
CA ALA A 240 31.84 -62.10 -40.69
C ALA A 240 30.79 -61.78 -41.77
#